data_AF-A0A7S3NZL0-F1
#
_entry.id   AF-A0A7S3NZL0-F1
#
_cell.length_a   1.000
_cell.length_b   1.000
_cell.length_c   1.000
_cell.angle_alpha   90.00
_cell.angle_beta   90.00
_cell.angle_gamma   90.00
#
_symmetry.space_group_name_H-M   'P 1'
#
loop_
_entity.id
_entity.type
_entity.pdbx_description
1 polymer ?
#
loop_
_entity_poly.entity_id
_entity_poly.type
_entity_poly.pdbx_seq_one_letter_code
_entity_poly.pdbx_strand_id
1 'polypeptide(L)'
;FKMDWKFDYEELVNKVKYQLHAKGLDCITGIYGHFQKYDVDGSGQLDKVEFELFMRKMGMFLTTQELTVVFTKFDINGDGQIHYQEFFEVLRSSFNEKRQSVIKYVWELLDSGNAGTLDFAHLTSNFQAANHPRVKLREKTAEQVQEEFEVGLGYRCNDGPVSKDAFFDYYADVSACLPAEKDEYFIDSVLESWGLSQENYVTPERIAELEDILYEKVRQRTHGADDEGKTAGKVFRHFDKDESHSVTFEEFCQALEAYGC
;
A
#
# COMPACT_ATOMS: atom_id res chain seq x y z
N PHE A 1 36.08 -12.97 17.04
CA PHE A 1 34.79 -12.96 16.32
C PHE A 1 34.05 -11.68 16.67
N LYS A 2 34.10 -10.66 15.82
CA LYS A 2 33.25 -9.47 15.93
C LYS A 2 31.90 -9.90 15.34
N MET A 3 30.91 -10.16 16.18
CA MET A 3 29.52 -10.32 15.73
C MET A 3 29.04 -8.95 15.26
N ASP A 4 28.60 -8.88 14.01
CA ASP A 4 27.97 -7.71 13.42
C ASP A 4 26.56 -7.60 14.02
N TRP A 5 26.39 -6.69 14.98
CA TRP A 5 25.19 -6.53 15.81
C TRP A 5 24.18 -5.55 15.21
N LYS A 6 24.26 -5.27 13.91
CA LYS A 6 23.10 -4.72 13.18
C LYS A 6 22.06 -5.82 13.03
N PHE A 7 21.41 -6.14 14.14
CA PHE A 7 20.14 -6.82 14.11
C PHE A 7 19.15 -5.86 13.44
N ASP A 8 18.82 -6.16 12.19
CA ASP A 8 17.94 -5.31 11.42
C ASP A 8 16.50 -5.55 11.85
N TYR A 9 16.00 -4.62 12.68
CA TYR A 9 14.62 -4.59 13.12
C TYR A 9 13.65 -4.64 11.94
N GLU A 10 13.98 -3.98 10.82
CA GLU A 10 13.15 -3.97 9.63
C GLU A 10 13.07 -5.39 9.04
N GLU A 11 14.17 -6.13 9.02
CA GLU A 11 14.20 -7.53 8.58
C GLU A 11 13.31 -8.41 9.47
N LEU A 12 13.31 -8.19 10.78
CA LEU A 12 12.45 -8.96 11.68
C LEU A 12 10.97 -8.62 11.50
N VAL A 13 10.61 -7.34 11.46
CA VAL A 13 9.22 -6.93 11.18
C VAL A 13 8.77 -7.51 9.85
N ASN A 14 9.64 -7.50 8.83
CA ASN A 14 9.35 -8.11 7.55
C ASN A 14 9.12 -9.63 7.67
N LYS A 15 9.92 -10.34 8.48
CA LYS A 15 9.70 -11.77 8.80
C LYS A 15 8.34 -12.01 9.48
N VAL A 16 7.89 -11.14 10.38
CA VAL A 16 6.54 -11.22 10.98
C VAL A 16 5.49 -11.14 9.87
N LYS A 17 5.60 -10.16 8.98
CA LYS A 17 4.66 -9.98 7.85
C LYS A 17 4.62 -11.18 6.92
N TYR A 18 5.78 -11.78 6.62
CA TYR A 18 5.84 -13.03 5.86
C TYR A 18 5.02 -14.15 6.50
N GLN A 19 5.13 -14.32 7.82
CA GLN A 19 4.40 -15.36 8.52
C GLN A 19 2.91 -15.08 8.59
N LEU A 20 2.51 -13.82 8.86
CA LEU A 20 1.10 -13.41 8.86
C LEU A 20 0.45 -13.69 7.50
N HIS A 21 1.07 -13.24 6.41
CA HIS A 21 0.60 -13.49 5.05
C HIS A 21 0.54 -14.98 4.70
N ALA A 22 1.60 -15.75 5.04
CA ALA A 22 1.63 -17.20 4.81
C ALA A 22 0.53 -17.97 5.58
N LYS A 23 0.11 -17.46 6.74
CA LYS A 23 -1.05 -17.98 7.50
C LYS A 23 -2.39 -17.43 7.00
N GLY A 24 -2.35 -16.50 6.07
CA GLY A 24 -3.51 -15.87 5.48
C GLY A 24 -4.19 -14.81 6.30
N LEU A 25 -3.45 -14.22 7.23
CA LEU A 25 -3.86 -13.08 8.05
C LEU A 25 -3.53 -11.80 7.29
N ASP A 26 -4.33 -11.48 6.26
CA ASP A 26 -4.08 -10.34 5.36
C ASP A 26 -4.80 -9.05 5.78
N CYS A 27 -5.50 -9.07 6.92
CA CYS A 27 -6.27 -7.94 7.41
C CYS A 27 -6.14 -7.81 8.93
N ILE A 28 -6.28 -6.57 9.44
CA ILE A 28 -6.21 -6.28 10.87
C ILE A 28 -7.22 -7.09 11.67
N THR A 29 -8.44 -7.26 11.15
CA THR A 29 -9.50 -8.03 11.83
C THR A 29 -9.12 -9.50 12.00
N GLY A 30 -8.49 -10.10 10.98
CA GLY A 30 -7.95 -11.46 11.04
C GLY A 30 -6.82 -11.58 12.06
N ILE A 31 -5.90 -10.61 12.11
CA ILE A 31 -4.81 -10.57 13.09
C ILE A 31 -5.39 -10.41 14.51
N TYR A 32 -6.32 -9.48 14.70
CA TYR A 32 -6.98 -9.23 15.98
C TYR A 32 -7.65 -10.49 16.52
N GLY A 33 -8.44 -11.19 15.68
CA GLY A 33 -9.07 -12.45 16.06
C GLY A 33 -8.07 -13.58 16.36
N HIS A 34 -6.83 -13.48 15.86
CA HIS A 34 -5.75 -14.38 16.26
C HIS A 34 -5.12 -13.99 17.59
N PHE A 35 -4.84 -12.71 17.80
CA PHE A 35 -4.32 -12.19 19.06
C PHE A 35 -5.24 -12.52 20.24
N GLN A 36 -6.56 -12.35 20.09
CA GLN A 36 -7.54 -12.69 21.13
C GLN A 36 -7.49 -14.16 21.59
N LYS A 37 -6.93 -15.06 20.78
CA LYS A 37 -6.75 -16.48 21.17
C LYS A 37 -5.55 -16.68 22.10
N TYR A 38 -4.65 -15.72 22.16
CA TYR A 38 -3.40 -15.75 22.94
C TYR A 38 -3.41 -14.80 24.12
N ASP A 39 -4.27 -13.79 24.09
CA ASP A 39 -4.65 -12.95 25.22
C ASP A 39 -5.48 -13.81 26.21
N VAL A 40 -4.80 -14.48 27.14
CA VAL A 40 -5.41 -15.48 28.03
C VAL A 40 -6.24 -14.80 29.10
N ASP A 41 -5.80 -13.64 29.57
CA ASP A 41 -6.48 -12.89 30.62
C ASP A 41 -7.57 -11.94 30.08
N GLY A 42 -7.66 -11.77 28.75
CA GLY A 42 -8.64 -10.92 28.10
C GLY A 42 -8.40 -9.43 28.33
N SER A 43 -7.16 -9.06 28.62
CA SER A 43 -6.74 -7.69 28.92
C SER A 43 -6.79 -6.77 27.70
N GLY A 44 -6.80 -7.35 26.50
CA GLY A 44 -6.75 -6.63 25.26
C GLY A 44 -5.34 -6.25 24.83
N GLN A 45 -4.34 -6.95 25.35
CA GLN A 45 -2.91 -6.70 25.17
C GLN A 45 -2.17 -8.02 25.38
N LEU A 46 -0.94 -8.13 24.86
CA LEU A 46 -0.13 -9.33 25.08
C LEU A 46 1.04 -9.00 25.98
N ASP A 47 1.15 -9.73 27.09
CA ASP A 47 2.39 -9.73 27.85
C ASP A 47 3.52 -10.44 27.08
N LYS A 48 4.74 -10.41 27.63
CA LYS A 48 5.91 -11.01 26.96
C LYS A 48 5.78 -12.52 26.72
N VAL A 49 5.12 -13.25 27.62
CA VAL A 49 4.93 -14.70 27.52
C VAL A 49 3.87 -15.03 26.47
N GLU A 50 2.78 -14.29 26.46
CA GLU A 50 1.70 -14.42 25.47
C GLU A 50 2.18 -14.04 24.07
N PHE A 51 2.97 -12.96 23.97
CA PHE A 51 3.60 -12.54 22.72
C PHE A 51 4.60 -13.58 22.18
N GLU A 52 5.40 -14.21 23.05
CA GLU A 52 6.27 -15.32 22.65
C GLU A 52 5.47 -16.50 22.10
N LEU A 53 4.37 -16.86 22.77
CA LEU A 53 3.49 -17.93 22.34
C LEU A 53 2.83 -17.62 20.99
N PHE A 54 2.35 -16.38 20.81
CA PHE A 54 1.80 -15.87 19.56
C PHE A 54 2.84 -16.00 18.43
N MET A 55 4.06 -15.48 18.62
CA MET A 55 5.14 -15.55 17.63
C MET A 55 5.49 -17.00 17.26
N ARG A 56 5.59 -17.89 18.24
CA ARG A 56 5.82 -19.32 18.00
C ARG A 56 4.71 -19.96 17.19
N LYS A 57 3.45 -19.61 17.44
CA LYS A 57 2.33 -20.14 16.64
C LYS A 57 2.38 -19.63 15.20
N MET A 58 2.79 -18.38 15.00
CA MET A 58 3.03 -17.83 13.68
C MET A 58 4.23 -18.49 12.98
N GLY A 59 4.97 -19.38 13.65
CA GLY A 59 6.11 -20.09 13.07
C GLY A 59 7.43 -19.37 13.29
N MET A 60 7.47 -18.35 14.15
CA MET A 60 8.66 -17.60 14.51
C MET A 60 9.25 -18.13 15.81
N PHE A 61 10.44 -18.73 15.71
CA PHE A 61 11.20 -19.20 16.85
C PHE A 61 12.30 -18.21 17.17
N LEU A 62 11.95 -17.18 17.96
CA LEU A 62 12.89 -16.18 18.42
C LEU A 62 13.68 -16.69 19.64
N THR A 63 14.98 -16.38 19.68
CA THR A 63 15.78 -16.51 20.90
C THR A 63 15.31 -15.51 21.96
N THR A 64 15.68 -15.73 23.23
CA THR A 64 15.32 -14.80 24.32
C THR A 64 15.81 -13.36 24.07
N GLN A 65 16.96 -13.21 23.42
CA GLN A 65 17.52 -11.90 23.07
C GLN A 65 16.67 -11.23 21.98
N GLU A 66 16.38 -11.95 20.89
CA GLU A 66 15.54 -11.46 19.80
C GLU A 66 14.14 -11.10 20.30
N LEU A 67 13.48 -12.00 21.05
CA LEU A 67 12.17 -11.73 21.63
C LEU A 67 12.18 -10.46 22.47
N THR A 68 13.22 -10.24 23.29
CA THR A 68 13.32 -9.02 24.11
C THR A 68 13.45 -7.77 23.24
N VAL A 69 14.29 -7.81 22.20
CA VAL A 69 14.47 -6.69 21.25
C VAL A 69 13.17 -6.37 20.53
N VAL A 70 12.48 -7.39 20.03
CA VAL A 70 11.18 -7.24 19.35
C VAL A 70 10.14 -6.70 20.30
N PHE A 71 10.01 -7.30 21.48
CA PHE A 71 9.03 -6.89 22.47
C PHE A 71 9.18 -5.41 22.82
N THR A 72 10.39 -4.96 23.17
CA THR A 72 10.67 -3.54 23.48
C THR A 72 10.43 -2.59 22.30
N LYS A 73 10.34 -3.09 21.06
CA LYS A 73 10.00 -2.25 19.89
C LYS A 73 8.50 -2.19 19.63
N PHE A 74 7.79 -3.27 19.93
CA PHE A 74 6.34 -3.34 19.83
C PHE A 74 5.63 -2.69 21.01
N ASP A 75 6.25 -2.69 22.19
CA ASP A 75 5.83 -1.96 23.40
C ASP A 75 6.29 -0.49 23.29
N ILE A 76 5.49 0.33 22.59
CA ILE A 76 5.83 1.72 22.26
C ILE A 76 5.73 2.61 23.51
N ASN A 77 4.71 2.36 24.34
CA ASN A 77 4.44 3.14 25.55
C ASN A 77 5.35 2.71 26.74
N GLY A 78 5.98 1.54 26.67
CA GLY A 78 6.92 1.01 27.66
C GLY A 78 6.24 0.48 28.93
N ASP A 79 4.97 0.08 28.86
CA ASP A 79 4.21 -0.42 30.01
C ASP A 79 4.41 -1.93 30.26
N GLY A 80 5.20 -2.59 29.41
CA GLY A 80 5.52 -4.00 29.51
C GLY A 80 4.48 -4.90 28.85
N GLN A 81 3.56 -4.36 28.06
CA GLN A 81 2.51 -5.09 27.36
C GLN A 81 2.32 -4.52 25.95
N ILE A 82 2.15 -5.39 24.95
CA ILE A 82 1.93 -4.94 23.56
C ILE A 82 0.44 -4.79 23.34
N HIS A 83 -0.01 -3.54 23.21
CA HIS A 83 -1.38 -3.22 22.85
C HIS A 83 -1.61 -3.51 21.36
N TYR A 84 -2.84 -3.87 20.99
CA TYR A 84 -3.20 -4.09 19.59
C TYR A 84 -2.79 -2.93 18.69
N GLN A 85 -3.07 -1.71 19.14
CA GLN A 85 -2.76 -0.51 18.39
C GLN A 85 -1.25 -0.37 18.13
N GLU A 86 -0.41 -0.65 19.14
CA GLU A 86 1.04 -0.58 19.01
C GLU A 86 1.57 -1.65 18.04
N PHE A 87 1.00 -2.85 18.08
CA PHE A 87 1.34 -3.90 17.13
C PHE A 87 1.07 -3.48 15.69
N PHE A 88 -0.09 -2.90 15.43
CA PHE A 88 -0.44 -2.41 14.09
C PHE A 88 0.37 -1.19 13.68
N GLU A 89 0.69 -0.29 14.61
CA GLU A 89 1.54 0.87 14.34
C GLU A 89 2.93 0.44 13.86
N VAL A 90 3.52 -0.55 14.53
CA VAL A 90 4.78 -1.17 14.09
C VAL A 90 4.64 -1.79 12.71
N LEU A 91 3.57 -2.54 12.43
CA LEU A 91 3.38 -3.15 11.11
C LEU A 91 3.11 -2.11 10.01
N ARG A 92 2.44 -0.99 10.29
CA ARG A 92 2.14 0.06 9.30
C ARG A 92 3.37 0.90 8.92
N SER A 93 4.48 0.80 9.66
CA SER A 93 5.70 1.60 9.44
C SER A 93 6.32 1.48 8.03
N SER A 94 5.95 0.48 7.22
CA SER A 94 6.55 0.22 5.89
C SER A 94 5.65 0.59 4.70
N PHE A 95 4.81 1.62 4.81
CA PHE A 95 3.88 1.99 3.74
C PHE A 95 4.59 2.81 2.65
N ASN A 96 5.19 2.12 1.66
CA ASN A 96 5.98 2.76 0.61
C ASN A 96 5.15 3.51 -0.45
N GLU A 97 5.80 4.39 -1.20
CA GLU A 97 5.18 5.24 -2.23
C GLU A 97 4.49 4.42 -3.34
N LYS A 98 5.09 3.29 -3.73
CA LYS A 98 4.55 2.40 -4.75
C LYS A 98 3.15 1.90 -4.37
N ARG A 99 2.99 1.36 -3.15
CA ARG A 99 1.69 0.93 -2.61
C ARG A 99 0.71 2.08 -2.43
N GLN A 100 1.19 3.24 -1.97
CA GLN A 100 0.33 4.42 -1.82
C GLN A 100 -0.25 4.89 -3.16
N SER A 101 0.57 4.85 -4.21
CA SER A 101 0.18 5.38 -5.52
C SER A 101 -0.90 4.54 -6.22
N VAL A 102 -0.90 3.21 -6.07
CA VAL A 102 -1.98 2.37 -6.63
C VAL A 102 -3.31 2.62 -5.90
N ILE A 103 -3.28 2.83 -4.58
CA ILE A 103 -4.49 3.17 -3.80
C ILE A 103 -5.01 4.54 -4.22
N LYS A 104 -4.11 5.51 -4.40
CA LYS A 104 -4.46 6.85 -4.90
C LYS A 104 -5.11 6.79 -6.26
N TYR A 105 -4.53 6.03 -7.19
CA TYR A 105 -5.06 5.83 -8.53
C TYR A 105 -6.48 5.24 -8.49
N VAL A 106 -6.69 4.18 -7.71
CA VAL A 106 -8.04 3.59 -7.55
C VAL A 106 -9.02 4.56 -6.92
N TRP A 107 -8.61 5.30 -5.87
CA TRP A 107 -9.47 6.31 -5.26
C TRP A 107 -9.93 7.37 -6.27
N GLU A 108 -9.01 7.90 -7.07
CA GLU A 108 -9.30 8.94 -8.07
C GLU A 108 -10.24 8.43 -9.18
N LEU A 109 -10.15 7.16 -9.54
CA LEU A 109 -11.10 6.53 -10.45
C LEU A 109 -12.51 6.41 -9.84
N LEU A 110 -12.59 5.96 -8.59
CA LEU A 110 -13.86 5.77 -7.88
C LEU A 110 -14.53 7.12 -7.55
N ASP A 111 -13.74 8.12 -7.15
CA ASP A 111 -14.18 9.48 -6.84
C ASP A 111 -13.94 10.45 -8.01
N SER A 112 -14.23 10.03 -9.24
CA SER A 112 -14.05 10.86 -10.44
C SER A 112 -14.80 12.20 -10.41
N GLY A 113 -15.87 12.28 -9.60
CA GLY A 113 -16.62 13.51 -9.35
C GLY A 113 -15.96 14.46 -8.35
N ASN A 114 -14.83 14.07 -7.73
CA ASN A 114 -14.16 14.77 -6.64
C ASN A 114 -15.12 15.15 -5.50
N ALA A 115 -16.04 14.25 -5.15
CA ALA A 115 -16.95 14.44 -4.03
C ALA A 115 -16.21 14.35 -2.69
N GLY A 116 -15.03 13.72 -2.67
CA GLY A 116 -14.19 13.52 -1.49
C GLY A 116 -14.70 12.41 -0.57
N THR A 117 -15.85 11.83 -0.89
CA THR A 117 -16.46 10.71 -0.16
C THR A 117 -17.21 9.80 -1.13
N LEU A 118 -17.30 8.51 -0.78
CA LEU A 118 -18.00 7.48 -1.53
C LEU A 118 -19.11 6.87 -0.67
N ASP A 119 -20.25 6.56 -1.27
CA ASP A 119 -21.30 5.80 -0.58
C ASP A 119 -20.80 4.37 -0.28
N PHE A 120 -20.97 3.93 0.97
CA PHE A 120 -20.44 2.64 1.42
C PHE A 120 -21.08 1.47 0.66
N ALA A 121 -22.40 1.46 0.51
CA ALA A 121 -23.11 0.37 -0.15
C ALA A 121 -22.79 0.29 -1.65
N HIS A 122 -22.69 1.44 -2.32
CA HIS A 122 -22.26 1.48 -3.70
C HIS A 122 -20.83 0.96 -3.85
N LEU A 123 -19.90 1.43 -2.99
CA LEU A 123 -18.51 1.02 -3.02
C LEU A 123 -18.36 -0.49 -2.83
N THR A 124 -19.02 -1.08 -1.83
CA THR A 124 -18.94 -2.52 -1.56
C THR A 124 -19.58 -3.37 -2.64
N SER A 125 -20.65 -2.88 -3.28
CA SER A 125 -21.28 -3.57 -4.42
C SER A 125 -20.41 -3.62 -5.67
N ASN A 126 -19.48 -2.67 -5.83
CA ASN A 126 -18.54 -2.61 -6.95
C ASN A 126 -17.23 -3.37 -6.68
N PHE A 127 -16.97 -3.76 -5.43
CA PHE A 127 -15.79 -4.51 -5.07
C PHE A 127 -15.84 -5.93 -5.67
N GLN A 128 -14.81 -6.31 -6.42
CA GLN A 128 -14.76 -7.56 -7.17
C GLN A 128 -13.95 -8.62 -6.42
N ALA A 129 -14.45 -9.06 -5.27
CA ALA A 129 -13.77 -10.04 -4.40
C ALA A 129 -13.36 -11.33 -5.13
N ALA A 130 -14.13 -11.75 -6.14
CA ALA A 130 -13.82 -12.94 -6.95
C ALA A 130 -12.50 -12.83 -7.75
N ASN A 131 -12.07 -11.61 -8.06
CA ASN A 131 -10.85 -11.36 -8.81
C ASN A 131 -9.61 -11.26 -7.90
N HIS A 132 -9.78 -11.16 -6.59
CA HIS A 132 -8.67 -11.05 -5.65
C HIS A 132 -7.70 -12.24 -5.82
N PRO A 133 -6.37 -12.03 -5.79
CA PRO A 133 -5.38 -13.08 -6.04
C PRO A 133 -5.58 -14.34 -5.18
N ARG A 134 -5.95 -14.20 -3.91
CA ARG A 134 -6.20 -15.36 -3.02
C ARG A 134 -7.42 -16.18 -3.41
N VAL A 135 -8.42 -15.56 -4.06
CA VAL A 135 -9.58 -16.28 -4.59
C VAL A 135 -9.20 -17.02 -5.87
N LYS A 136 -8.45 -16.37 -6.76
CA LYS A 136 -7.89 -17.00 -7.97
C LYS A 136 -6.99 -18.20 -7.63
N LEU A 137 -6.17 -18.08 -6.59
CA LEU A 137 -5.31 -19.15 -6.07
C LEU A 137 -6.06 -20.18 -5.21
N ARG A 138 -7.37 -19.99 -4.99
CA ARG A 138 -8.24 -20.86 -4.17
C ARG A 138 -7.79 -20.99 -2.71
N GLU A 139 -7.09 -19.97 -2.20
CA GLU A 139 -6.72 -19.86 -0.79
C GLU A 139 -7.87 -19.31 0.06
N LYS A 140 -8.73 -18.50 -0.55
CA LYS A 140 -9.95 -17.93 0.06
C LYS A 140 -11.14 -18.05 -0.88
N THR A 141 -12.35 -17.99 -0.32
CA THR A 141 -13.59 -17.81 -1.07
C THR A 141 -13.84 -16.33 -1.36
N ALA A 142 -14.65 -16.03 -2.38
CA ALA A 142 -15.02 -14.64 -2.67
C ALA A 142 -15.80 -14.01 -1.52
N GLU A 143 -16.65 -14.80 -0.86
CA GLU A 143 -17.45 -14.39 0.29
C GLU A 143 -16.56 -13.98 1.47
N GLN A 144 -15.49 -14.73 1.75
CA GLN A 144 -14.53 -14.38 2.79
C GLN A 144 -13.81 -13.05 2.50
N VAL A 145 -13.37 -12.85 1.26
CA VAL A 145 -12.68 -11.61 0.88
C VAL A 145 -13.63 -10.41 0.90
N GLN A 146 -14.88 -10.60 0.48
CA GLN A 146 -15.93 -9.58 0.58
C GLN A 146 -16.18 -9.18 2.04
N GLU A 147 -16.39 -10.15 2.93
CA GLU A 147 -16.61 -9.91 4.35
C GLU A 147 -15.43 -9.18 5.00
N GLU A 148 -14.19 -9.60 4.71
CA GLU A 148 -12.98 -8.94 5.20
C GLU A 148 -12.89 -7.46 4.75
N PHE A 149 -13.26 -7.17 3.50
CA PHE A 149 -13.32 -5.81 2.97
C PHE A 149 -14.39 -4.97 3.68
N GLU A 150 -15.63 -5.48 3.76
CA GLU A 150 -16.75 -4.77 4.37
C GLU A 150 -16.52 -4.48 5.85
N VAL A 151 -16.06 -5.47 6.62
CA VAL A 151 -15.79 -5.31 8.05
C VAL A 151 -14.59 -4.38 8.26
N GLY A 152 -13.50 -4.58 7.49
CA GLY A 152 -12.28 -3.80 7.64
C GLY A 152 -12.46 -2.32 7.30
N LEU A 153 -13.22 -2.02 6.25
CA LEU A 153 -13.53 -0.65 5.86
C LEU A 153 -14.62 -0.04 6.74
N GLY A 154 -15.68 -0.80 7.04
CA GLY A 154 -16.83 -0.33 7.82
C GLY A 154 -16.46 0.18 9.22
N TYR A 155 -15.50 -0.49 9.88
CA TYR A 155 -14.97 -0.05 11.19
C TYR A 155 -14.44 1.40 11.19
N ARG A 156 -13.98 1.89 10.03
CA ARG A 156 -13.41 3.24 9.89
C ARG A 156 -14.44 4.31 9.57
N CYS A 157 -15.59 3.90 9.07
CA CYS A 157 -16.62 4.80 8.58
C CYS A 157 -17.59 5.26 9.66
N ASN A 158 -17.71 4.55 10.79
CA ASN A 158 -18.69 4.84 11.87
C ASN A 158 -20.11 5.08 11.31
N ASP A 159 -20.58 4.19 10.43
CA ASP A 159 -21.86 4.29 9.69
C ASP A 159 -21.99 5.49 8.72
N GLY A 160 -20.92 6.27 8.54
CA GLY A 160 -20.84 7.36 7.57
C GLY A 160 -20.39 6.91 6.17
N PRO A 161 -20.28 7.86 5.22
CA PRO A 161 -19.70 7.58 3.92
C PRO A 161 -18.20 7.28 4.04
N VAL A 162 -17.65 6.64 3.02
CA VAL A 162 -16.23 6.30 2.95
C VAL A 162 -15.45 7.55 2.56
N SER A 163 -14.64 8.08 3.47
CA SER A 163 -13.68 9.15 3.16
C SER A 163 -12.43 8.59 2.50
N LYS A 164 -11.64 9.48 1.88
CA LYS A 164 -10.32 9.13 1.35
C LYS A 164 -9.43 8.52 2.44
N ASP A 165 -9.41 9.11 3.62
CA ASP A 165 -8.59 8.62 4.73
C ASP A 165 -9.02 7.22 5.18
N ALA A 166 -10.33 6.94 5.28
CA ALA A 166 -10.82 5.61 5.62
C ALA A 166 -10.41 4.54 4.59
N PHE A 167 -10.49 4.88 3.30
CA PHE A 167 -10.06 3.99 2.22
C PHE A 167 -8.55 3.73 2.26
N PHE A 168 -7.75 4.78 2.46
CA PHE A 168 -6.30 4.66 2.58
C PHE A 168 -5.89 3.87 3.82
N ASP A 169 -6.52 4.13 4.96
CA ASP A 169 -6.23 3.41 6.20
C ASP A 169 -6.59 1.93 6.10
N TYR A 170 -7.64 1.57 5.34
CA TYR A 170 -7.97 0.17 5.07
C TYR A 170 -6.86 -0.51 4.26
N TYR A 171 -6.39 0.11 3.18
CA TYR A 171 -5.31 -0.48 2.39
C TYR A 171 -3.94 -0.40 3.07
N ALA A 172 -3.72 0.57 3.96
CA ALA A 172 -2.54 0.61 4.83
C ALA A 172 -2.49 -0.61 5.75
N ASP A 173 -3.63 -1.09 6.24
CA ASP A 173 -3.71 -2.35 7.00
C ASP A 173 -3.35 -3.56 6.17
N VAL A 174 -3.94 -3.68 4.99
CA VAL A 174 -3.67 -4.78 4.08
C VAL A 174 -2.17 -4.78 3.72
N SER A 175 -1.60 -3.61 3.44
CA SER A 175 -0.17 -3.43 3.23
C SER A 175 0.66 -3.81 4.46
N ALA A 176 0.22 -3.46 5.66
CA ALA A 176 0.91 -3.80 6.92
C ALA A 176 0.99 -5.31 7.15
N CYS A 177 0.08 -6.09 6.57
CA CYS A 177 0.07 -7.55 6.64
C CYS A 177 0.95 -8.22 5.57
N LEU A 178 1.58 -7.45 4.67
CA LEU A 178 2.35 -7.96 3.55
C LEU A 178 3.83 -7.58 3.64
N PRO A 179 4.75 -8.53 3.40
CA PRO A 179 6.19 -8.25 3.41
C PRO A 179 6.58 -7.29 2.27
N ALA A 180 7.72 -6.62 2.41
CA ALA A 180 8.18 -5.57 1.50
C ALA A 180 8.34 -6.05 0.04
N GLU A 181 8.68 -7.32 -0.16
CA GLU A 181 8.91 -7.93 -1.47
C GLU A 181 7.60 -8.27 -2.22
N LYS A 182 6.45 -8.03 -1.60
CA LYS A 182 5.11 -8.32 -2.16
C LYS A 182 4.41 -7.09 -2.73
N ASP A 183 5.17 -6.09 -3.19
CA ASP A 183 4.60 -4.89 -3.80
C ASP A 183 3.77 -5.18 -5.04
N GLU A 184 4.28 -6.01 -5.96
CA GLU A 184 3.51 -6.41 -7.16
C GLU A 184 2.22 -7.14 -6.79
N TYR A 185 2.31 -8.07 -5.83
CA TYR A 185 1.14 -8.78 -5.32
C TYR A 185 0.13 -7.82 -4.69
N PHE A 186 0.60 -6.80 -3.94
CA PHE A 186 -0.28 -5.78 -3.37
C PHE A 186 -0.98 -4.98 -4.47
N ILE A 187 -0.22 -4.52 -5.47
CA ILE A 187 -0.76 -3.77 -6.61
C ILE A 187 -1.83 -4.58 -7.34
N ASP A 188 -1.54 -5.84 -7.67
CA ASP A 188 -2.50 -6.74 -8.31
C ASP A 188 -3.73 -6.95 -7.41
N SER A 189 -3.52 -7.14 -6.10
CA SER A 189 -4.63 -7.31 -5.16
C SER A 189 -5.55 -6.09 -5.12
N VAL A 190 -4.99 -4.87 -5.14
CA VAL A 190 -5.79 -3.65 -5.20
C VAL A 190 -6.49 -3.55 -6.56
N LEU A 191 -5.74 -3.54 -7.66
CA LEU A 191 -6.29 -3.31 -9.01
C LEU A 191 -7.36 -4.34 -9.40
N GLU A 192 -7.07 -5.63 -9.24
CA GLU A 192 -7.97 -6.69 -9.68
C GLU A 192 -9.27 -6.71 -8.87
N SER A 193 -9.21 -6.32 -7.59
CA SER A 193 -10.40 -6.17 -6.74
C SER A 193 -11.30 -5.00 -7.16
N TRP A 194 -10.85 -4.14 -8.08
CA TRP A 194 -11.65 -3.09 -8.71
C TRP A 194 -11.83 -3.32 -10.22
N GLY A 195 -11.53 -4.52 -10.72
CA GLY A 195 -11.64 -4.86 -12.13
C GLY A 195 -10.62 -4.17 -13.04
N LEU A 196 -9.51 -3.71 -12.46
CA LEU A 196 -8.40 -3.07 -13.16
C LEU A 196 -7.25 -4.06 -13.35
N SER A 197 -6.29 -3.69 -14.20
CA SER A 197 -5.07 -4.45 -14.43
C SER A 197 -3.85 -3.52 -14.45
N GLN A 198 -2.64 -4.09 -14.37
CA GLN A 198 -1.41 -3.30 -14.48
C GLN A 198 -1.29 -2.55 -15.82
N GLU A 199 -1.96 -2.99 -16.90
CA GLU A 199 -1.96 -2.24 -18.17
C GLU A 199 -2.66 -0.88 -18.05
N ASN A 200 -3.54 -0.72 -17.06
CA ASN A 200 -4.27 0.52 -16.80
C ASN A 200 -3.48 1.49 -15.91
N TYR A 201 -2.43 1.02 -15.23
CA TYR A 201 -1.76 1.73 -14.15
C TYR A 201 -0.26 1.84 -14.41
N VAL A 202 0.27 3.05 -14.27
CA VAL A 202 1.71 3.31 -14.42
C VAL A 202 2.31 3.53 -13.04
N THR A 203 3.30 2.72 -12.67
CA THR A 203 3.94 2.83 -11.35
C THR A 203 4.75 4.13 -11.21
N PRO A 204 4.99 4.64 -10.00
CA PRO A 204 5.82 5.83 -9.78
C PRO A 204 7.22 5.69 -10.34
N GLU A 205 7.83 4.50 -10.25
CA GLU A 205 9.15 4.25 -10.83
C GLU A 205 9.12 4.40 -12.35
N ARG A 206 8.06 3.87 -12.99
CA ARG A 206 7.90 4.03 -14.43
C ARG A 206 7.63 5.47 -14.83
N ILE A 207 6.87 6.22 -14.03
CA ILE A 207 6.67 7.66 -14.23
C ILE A 207 8.01 8.38 -14.13
N ALA A 208 8.82 8.13 -13.10
CA ALA A 208 10.14 8.74 -12.93
C ALA A 208 11.09 8.40 -14.09
N GLU A 209 11.10 7.15 -14.56
CA GLU A 209 11.85 6.76 -15.77
C GLU A 209 11.40 7.54 -17.01
N LEU A 210 10.10 7.71 -17.20
CA LEU A 210 9.55 8.46 -18.33
C LEU A 210 9.86 9.96 -18.21
N GLU A 211 9.83 10.52 -17.00
CA GLU A 211 10.25 11.90 -16.73
C GLU A 211 11.74 12.10 -17.04
N ASP A 212 12.61 11.18 -16.63
CA ASP A 212 14.05 11.21 -16.94
C ASP A 212 14.30 11.14 -18.45
N ILE A 213 13.59 10.25 -19.16
CA ILE A 213 13.67 10.13 -20.63
C ILE A 213 13.24 11.45 -21.26
N LEU A 214 12.10 12.01 -20.85
CA LEU A 214 11.59 13.26 -21.39
C LEU A 214 12.56 14.42 -21.12
N TYR A 215 13.09 14.51 -19.90
CA TYR A 215 14.06 15.51 -19.51
C TYR A 215 15.32 15.46 -20.37
N GLU A 216 15.91 14.28 -20.55
CA GLU A 216 17.09 14.11 -21.40
C GLU A 216 16.80 14.43 -22.88
N LYS A 217 15.60 14.10 -23.38
CA LYS A 217 15.19 14.47 -24.75
C LYS A 217 15.04 15.97 -24.93
N VAL A 218 14.50 16.68 -23.94
CA VAL A 218 14.45 18.15 -23.93
C VAL A 218 15.87 18.71 -23.93
N ARG A 219 16.73 18.23 -23.03
CA ARG A 219 18.11 18.67 -22.88
C ARG A 219 18.93 18.50 -24.18
N GLN A 220 18.79 17.37 -24.87
CA GLN A 220 19.47 17.13 -26.16
C GLN A 220 19.08 18.13 -27.25
N ARG A 221 17.89 18.74 -27.16
CA ARG A 221 17.40 19.75 -28.11
C ARG A 221 17.65 21.19 -27.67
N THR A 222 18.11 21.40 -26.43
CA THR A 222 18.49 22.72 -25.93
C THR A 222 19.81 23.15 -26.57
N HIS A 223 19.82 24.30 -27.24
CA HIS A 223 20.99 24.81 -27.97
C HIS A 223 21.21 26.31 -27.73
N GLY A 224 22.47 26.75 -27.81
CA GLY A 224 22.83 28.17 -27.77
C GLY A 224 22.57 28.82 -26.40
N ALA A 225 21.79 29.90 -26.39
CA ALA A 225 21.45 30.66 -25.17
C ALA A 225 20.10 30.24 -24.56
N ASP A 226 19.45 29.22 -25.11
CA ASP A 226 18.21 28.68 -24.55
C ASP A 226 18.50 27.82 -23.32
N ASP A 227 17.54 27.79 -22.39
CA ASP A 227 17.49 26.84 -21.28
C ASP A 227 16.44 25.75 -21.58
N GLU A 228 16.44 24.68 -20.78
CA GLU A 228 15.54 23.54 -20.95
C GLU A 228 14.06 23.96 -20.85
N GLY A 229 13.74 24.92 -19.96
CA GLY A 229 12.39 25.45 -19.79
C GLY A 229 11.89 26.22 -21.02
N LYS A 230 12.73 27.07 -21.61
CA LYS A 230 12.43 27.77 -22.88
C LYS A 230 12.32 26.79 -24.03
N THR A 231 13.16 25.75 -24.07
CA THR A 231 13.15 24.73 -25.12
C THR A 231 11.85 23.93 -25.08
N ALA A 232 11.47 23.41 -23.91
CA ALA A 232 10.18 22.75 -23.70
C ALA A 232 9.01 23.68 -24.02
N GLY A 233 9.04 24.92 -23.51
CA GLY A 233 7.98 25.91 -23.73
C GLY A 233 7.79 26.28 -25.20
N LYS A 234 8.86 26.38 -26.01
CA LYS A 234 8.77 26.61 -27.46
C LYS A 234 8.09 25.46 -28.17
N VAL A 235 8.37 24.22 -27.78
CA VAL A 235 7.79 23.04 -28.42
C VAL A 235 6.32 22.88 -28.02
N PHE A 236 5.98 22.97 -26.73
CA PHE A 236 4.58 22.88 -26.33
C PHE A 236 3.72 23.99 -26.93
N ARG A 237 4.25 25.22 -27.06
CA ARG A 237 3.56 26.31 -27.78
C ARG A 237 3.37 26.04 -29.27
N HIS A 238 4.18 25.17 -29.88
CA HIS A 238 3.99 24.77 -31.27
C HIS A 238 2.78 23.82 -31.43
N PHE A 239 2.42 23.10 -30.38
CA PHE A 239 1.31 22.15 -30.37
C PHE A 239 0.02 22.72 -29.76
N ASP A 240 0.11 23.73 -28.89
CA ASP A 240 -1.00 24.57 -28.43
C ASP A 240 -1.50 25.48 -29.57
N LYS A 241 -2.23 24.89 -30.53
CA LYS A 241 -2.71 25.58 -31.75
C LYS A 241 -3.86 26.53 -31.47
N ASP A 242 -4.57 26.35 -30.36
CA ASP A 242 -5.70 27.17 -29.95
C ASP A 242 -5.31 28.30 -28.99
N GLU A 243 -4.03 28.43 -28.66
CA GLU A 243 -3.48 29.41 -27.70
C GLU A 243 -4.17 29.33 -26.33
N SER A 244 -4.68 28.16 -25.95
CA SER A 244 -5.36 27.94 -24.68
C SER A 244 -4.41 28.06 -23.48
N HIS A 245 -3.10 28.11 -23.72
CA HIS A 245 -2.05 28.01 -22.69
C HIS A 245 -2.13 26.69 -21.91
N SER A 246 -2.78 25.70 -22.50
CA SER A 246 -2.90 24.33 -22.02
C SER A 246 -2.64 23.39 -23.19
N VAL A 247 -2.26 22.16 -22.90
CA VAL A 247 -1.98 21.15 -23.93
C VAL A 247 -2.94 20.00 -23.66
N THR A 248 -3.79 19.70 -24.62
CA THR A 248 -4.66 18.53 -24.55
C THR A 248 -3.83 17.25 -24.56
N PHE A 249 -4.42 16.13 -24.13
CA PHE A 249 -3.70 14.85 -24.17
C PHE A 249 -3.22 14.48 -25.59
N GLU A 250 -4.01 14.79 -26.62
CA GLU A 250 -3.64 14.55 -28.01
C GLU A 250 -2.46 15.43 -28.45
N GLU A 251 -2.47 16.72 -28.12
CA GLU A 251 -1.36 17.63 -28.42
C GLU A 251 -0.09 17.25 -27.63
N PHE A 252 -0.25 16.74 -26.41
CA PHE A 252 0.85 16.23 -25.60
C PHE A 252 1.48 15.00 -26.27
N CYS A 253 0.68 14.04 -26.76
CA CYS A 253 1.17 12.90 -27.53
C CYS A 253 1.91 13.35 -28.80
N GLN A 254 1.35 14.29 -29.57
CA GLN A 254 2.01 14.81 -30.77
C GLN A 254 3.34 15.50 -30.44
N ALA A 255 3.41 16.23 -29.33
CA ALA A 255 4.66 16.84 -28.85
C ALA A 255 5.71 15.78 -28.51
N LEU A 256 5.32 14.70 -27.82
CA LEU A 256 6.20 13.60 -27.47
C LEU A 256 6.73 12.84 -28.70
N GLU A 257 5.88 12.55 -29.68
CA GLU A 257 6.32 11.98 -30.97
C GLU A 257 7.34 12.89 -31.65
N ALA A 258 7.10 14.21 -31.62
CA ALA A 258 8.04 15.17 -32.17
C ALA A 258 9.37 15.17 -31.43
N TYR A 259 9.43 14.82 -30.14
CA TYR A 259 10.68 14.60 -29.36
C TYR A 259 11.35 13.24 -29.66
N GLY A 260 10.67 12.34 -30.34
CA GLY A 260 11.14 10.97 -30.59
C GLY A 260 11.16 10.13 -29.32
N CYS A 261 10.17 10.35 -28.46
CA CYS A 261 9.82 9.49 -27.33
C CYS A 261 8.88 8.37 -27.80
#